data_AF-A0A7Z0RVR4-F1
#
_entry.id   AF-A0A7Z0RVR4-F1
#
_cell.length_a   1.000
_cell.length_b   1.000
_cell.length_c   1.000
_cell.angle_alpha   90.00
_cell.angle_beta   90.00
_cell.angle_gamma   90.00
#
_symmetry.space_group_name_H-M   'P 1'
#
loop_
_entity.id
_entity.type
_entity.pdbx_description
1 polymer ?
#
loop_
_entity_poly.entity_id
_entity_poly.type
_entity_poly.pdbx_seq_one_letter_code
_entity_poly.pdbx_strand_id
1 'polypeptide(L)'
;MSQVAEARDKLLPLNMRVESRKRALIDRAVAELGGDRTSFVLEAACRRAEDILLDRQVFMLDDDSFEAFERALETPIEDNPCVVKLMNRKKRWT
;
A
#
# COMPACT_ATOMS: atom_id res chain seq x y z
N MET A 1 -15.71 -8.95 -17.35
CA MET A 1 -14.25 -8.86 -17.21
C MET A 1 -13.87 -7.39 -17.06
N SER A 2 -13.38 -6.87 -15.96
CA SER A 2 -13.79 -6.98 -14.57
C SER A 2 -13.69 -5.55 -14.06
N GLN A 3 -14.67 -5.14 -13.28
CA GLN A 3 -14.88 -3.79 -12.78
C GLN A 3 -13.65 -3.32 -11.99
N VAL A 4 -12.72 -2.62 -12.65
CA VAL A 4 -11.63 -1.93 -11.95
C VAL A 4 -12.30 -0.83 -11.13
N ALA A 5 -12.31 -1.07 -9.83
CA ALA A 5 -13.13 -0.41 -8.84
C ALA A 5 -13.07 1.12 -8.94
N GLU A 6 -14.20 1.74 -9.33
CA GLU A 6 -14.59 3.02 -8.75
C GLU A 6 -15.00 2.78 -7.30
N ALA A 7 -14.03 2.49 -6.44
CA ALA A 7 -14.19 2.74 -5.02
C ALA A 7 -14.23 4.27 -4.88
N ARG A 8 -15.44 4.86 -5.00
CA ARG A 8 -15.69 6.24 -4.57
C ARG A 8 -15.02 6.43 -3.23
N ASP A 9 -14.19 7.47 -3.14
CA ASP A 9 -13.49 7.89 -1.93
C ASP A 9 -14.51 8.34 -0.88
N LYS A 10 -15.16 7.34 -0.26
CA LYS A 10 -16.20 7.53 0.72
C LYS A 10 -15.48 7.71 2.04
N LEU A 11 -15.50 8.93 2.56
CA LEU A 11 -15.03 9.22 3.90
C LEU A 11 -15.82 8.36 4.90
N LEU A 12 -15.13 7.43 5.56
CA LEU A 12 -15.67 6.60 6.63
C LEU A 12 -15.15 7.10 7.98
N PRO A 13 -15.99 7.18 9.01
CA PRO A 13 -15.57 7.67 10.32
C PRO A 13 -14.62 6.66 10.99
N LEU A 14 -13.47 7.16 11.46
CA LEU A 14 -12.52 6.39 12.26
C LEU A 14 -12.54 6.89 13.71
N ASN A 15 -13.34 6.23 14.55
CA ASN A 15 -13.47 6.59 15.95
C ASN A 15 -12.39 5.90 16.80
N MET A 16 -11.59 6.67 17.54
CA MET A 16 -10.56 6.13 18.44
C MET A 16 -10.56 6.81 19.80
N ARG A 17 -10.23 6.04 20.84
CA ARG A 17 -9.95 6.53 22.19
C ARG A 17 -8.46 6.48 22.45
N VAL A 18 -7.91 7.55 22.99
CA VAL A 18 -6.48 7.68 23.29
C VAL A 18 -6.28 8.18 24.71
N GLU A 19 -5.22 7.72 25.36
CA GLU A 19 -4.79 8.24 26.65
C GLU A 19 -4.35 9.70 26.53
N SER A 20 -4.61 10.51 27.56
CA SER A 20 -4.29 11.94 27.58
C SER A 20 -2.81 12.22 27.30
N ARG A 21 -1.90 11.36 27.80
CA ARG A 21 -0.45 11.50 27.57
C ARG A 21 -0.08 11.31 26.11
N LYS A 22 -0.67 10.31 25.44
CA LYS A 22 -0.43 10.03 24.01
C LYS A 22 -0.99 11.15 23.15
N ARG A 23 -2.17 11.67 23.50
CA ARG A 23 -2.75 12.84 22.84
C ARG A 23 -1.85 14.07 22.97
N ALA A 24 -1.36 14.39 24.17
CA ALA A 24 -0.50 15.54 24.38
C ALA A 24 0.81 15.46 23.58
N LEU A 25 1.37 14.24 23.43
CA LEU A 25 2.54 14.00 22.58
C LEU A 25 2.24 14.31 21.10
N ILE A 26 1.09 13.84 20.59
CA ILE A 26 0.66 14.08 19.21
C ILE A 26 0.39 15.57 19.00
N ASP A 27 -0.35 16.23 19.91
CA ASP A 27 -0.66 17.66 19.82
C ASP A 27 0.64 18.50 19.77
N ARG A 28 1.67 18.12 20.53
CA ARG A 28 3.00 18.77 20.44
C ARG A 28 3.69 18.54 19.10
N ALA A 29 3.68 17.32 18.57
CA ALA A 29 4.28 17.03 17.26
C ALA A 29 3.61 17.82 16.13
N VAL A 30 2.27 17.93 16.17
CA VAL A 30 1.49 18.71 15.20
C VAL A 30 1.78 20.21 15.34
N ALA A 31 1.97 20.71 16.56
CA ALA A 31 2.32 22.12 16.78
C ALA A 31 3.68 22.49 16.17
N GLU A 32 4.66 21.58 16.19
CA GLU A 32 5.98 21.78 15.60
C GLU A 32 5.97 21.64 14.06
N LEU A 33 5.26 20.64 13.54
CA LEU A 33 5.19 20.38 12.09
C LEU A 33 4.27 21.36 11.35
N GLY A 34 3.25 21.87 12.05
CA GLY A 34 2.11 22.57 11.47
C GLY A 34 1.11 21.60 10.83
N GLY A 35 -0.19 21.86 11.00
CA GLY A 35 -1.26 21.08 10.34
C GLY A 35 -2.39 20.66 11.28
N ASP A 36 -3.22 19.72 10.81
CA ASP A 36 -4.31 19.13 11.59
C ASP A 36 -3.87 17.80 12.22
N ARG A 37 -4.36 17.56 13.44
CA ARG A 37 -4.11 16.32 14.17
C ARG A 37 -4.66 15.10 13.44
N THR A 38 -5.83 15.21 12.84
CA THR A 38 -6.49 14.06 12.18
C THR A 38 -5.67 13.62 10.99
N SER A 39 -5.24 14.57 10.16
CA SER A 39 -4.37 14.31 9.01
C SER A 39 -3.05 13.69 9.43
N PHE A 40 -2.39 14.23 10.46
CA PHE A 40 -1.14 13.69 10.98
C PHE A 40 -1.28 12.24 11.45
N VAL A 41 -2.34 11.93 12.22
CA VAL A 41 -2.57 10.57 12.73
C VAL A 41 -2.90 9.61 11.58
N LEU A 42 -3.70 10.06 10.60
CA LEU A 42 -4.07 9.24 9.45
C LEU A 42 -2.85 8.93 8.60
N GLU A 43 -2.03 9.92 8.27
CA GLU A 43 -0.82 9.75 7.46
C GLU A 43 0.18 8.83 8.16
N ALA A 44 0.43 9.02 9.45
CA ALA A 44 1.32 8.17 10.22
C ALA A 44 0.83 6.71 10.28
N ALA A 45 -0.49 6.51 10.44
CA ALA A 45 -1.09 5.19 10.45
C ALA A 45 -1.01 4.52 9.07
N CYS A 46 -1.31 5.25 7.99
CA CYS A 46 -1.21 4.75 6.62
C CYS A 46 0.23 4.35 6.29
N ARG A 47 1.20 5.22 6.55
CA ARG A 47 2.61 4.92 6.32
C ARG A 47 3.05 3.68 7.08
N ARG A 48 2.67 3.54 8.35
CA ARG A 48 3.01 2.35 9.13
C ARG A 48 2.34 1.09 8.58
N ALA A 49 1.10 1.19 8.10
CA ALA A 49 0.41 0.08 7.46
C ALA A 49 1.10 -0.33 6.16
N GLU A 50 1.49 0.64 5.33
CA GLU A 50 2.26 0.41 4.10
C GLU A 50 3.59 -0.28 4.40
N ASP A 51 4.36 0.21 5.37
CA ASP A 51 5.62 -0.42 5.78
C ASP A 51 5.41 -1.89 6.16
N ILE A 52 4.37 -2.19 6.95
CA ILE A 52 4.06 -3.57 7.38
C ILE A 52 3.65 -4.45 6.19
N LEU A 53 2.87 -3.90 5.25
CA LEU A 53 2.43 -4.62 4.05
C LEU A 53 3.59 -4.86 3.08
N LEU A 54 4.51 -3.91 2.95
CA LEU A 54 5.69 -4.00 2.09
C LEU A 54 6.77 -4.92 2.69
N ASP A 55 6.92 -4.92 4.01
CA ASP A 55 7.81 -5.86 4.72
C ASP A 55 7.30 -7.30 4.70
N ARG A 56 6.10 -7.55 4.15
CA ARG A 56 5.54 -8.90 4.03
C ARG A 56 6.31 -9.70 2.99
N GLN A 57 7.17 -10.60 3.48
CA GLN A 57 7.96 -11.50 2.63
C GLN A 57 7.21 -12.79 2.24
N VAL A 58 6.17 -13.17 3.00
CA VAL A 58 5.44 -14.43 2.80
C VAL A 58 4.00 -14.14 2.38
N PHE A 59 3.67 -14.55 1.16
CA PHE A 59 2.31 -14.56 0.62
C PHE A 59 1.73 -15.96 0.80
N MET A 60 0.63 -16.03 1.55
CA MET A 60 -0.15 -17.28 1.67
C MET A 60 -1.22 -17.25 0.58
N LEU A 61 -1.22 -18.27 -0.27
CA LEU A 61 -2.18 -18.48 -1.34
C LEU A 61 -3.00 -19.73 -1.00
N ASP A 62 -4.28 -19.73 -1.33
CA ASP A 62 -5.06 -20.96 -1.44
C ASP A 62 -4.60 -21.80 -2.64
N ASP A 63 -5.00 -23.07 -2.68
CA ASP A 63 -4.54 -24.04 -3.68
C ASP A 63 -4.83 -23.57 -5.12
N ASP A 64 -6.01 -23.02 -5.38
CA ASP A 64 -6.41 -22.50 -6.70
C ASP A 64 -5.53 -21.33 -7.13
N SER A 65 -5.27 -20.40 -6.20
CA SER A 65 -4.41 -19.24 -6.42
C SER A 65 -2.95 -19.64 -6.61
N PHE A 66 -2.49 -20.69 -5.94
CA PHE A 66 -1.14 -21.22 -6.09
C PHE A 66 -0.96 -21.91 -7.45
N GLU A 67 -1.93 -22.73 -7.89
CA GLU A 67 -1.88 -23.37 -9.21
C GLU A 67 -1.90 -22.32 -10.35
N ALA A 68 -2.72 -21.27 -10.21
CA ALA A 68 -2.74 -20.17 -11.16
C ALA A 68 -1.38 -19.44 -11.22
N PHE A 69 -0.72 -19.28 -10.07
CA PHE A 69 0.61 -18.69 -9.99
C PHE A 69 1.67 -19.58 -10.66
N GLU A 70 1.69 -20.89 -10.40
CA GLU A 70 2.62 -21.83 -11.05
C GLU A 70 2.45 -21.82 -12.57
N ARG A 71 1.21 -21.89 -13.06
CA ARG A 71 0.91 -21.83 -14.49
C ARG A 71 1.40 -20.52 -15.13
N ALA A 72 1.28 -19.40 -14.41
CA ALA A 72 1.78 -18.11 -14.88
C ALA A 72 3.32 -18.05 -14.96
N LEU A 73 4.04 -18.79 -14.10
CA LEU A 73 5.50 -18.89 -14.16
C LEU A 73 5.99 -19.76 -15.33
N GLU A 74 5.26 -20.82 -15.65
CA GLU A 74 5.60 -21.72 -16.75
C GLU A 74 5.24 -21.16 -18.13
N THR A 75 4.27 -20.25 -18.19
CA THR A 75 3.83 -19.65 -19.45
C THR A 75 4.95 -18.76 -20.02
N PRO A 76 5.49 -19.07 -21.21
CA PRO A 76 6.50 -18.22 -21.82
C PRO A 76 5.92 -16.85 -22.09
N ILE A 77 6.73 -15.81 -21.83
CA ILE A 77 6.34 -14.43 -22.15
C ILE A 77 6.28 -14.34 -23.68
N GLU A 78 5.07 -14.40 -24.24
CA GLU A 78 4.81 -14.09 -25.64
C GLU A 78 5.25 -12.65 -25.96
N ASP A 79 5.43 -12.35 -27.24
CA ASP A 79 6.02 -11.12 -27.75
C ASP A 79 5.19 -9.88 -27.34
N ASN A 80 5.39 -9.44 -26.09
CA ASN A 80 4.60 -8.40 -25.46
C ASN A 80 5.32 -7.06 -25.63
N PRO A 81 4.80 -6.13 -26.45
CA PRO A 81 5.46 -4.86 -26.74
C PRO A 81 5.68 -4.01 -25.49
N CYS A 82 4.85 -4.16 -24.44
CA CYS A 82 5.05 -3.49 -23.16
C CYS A 82 6.24 -4.05 -22.38
N VAL A 83 6.46 -5.37 -22.41
CA VAL A 83 7.61 -6.00 -21.73
C VAL A 83 8.91 -5.59 -22.42
N VAL A 84 8.94 -5.63 -23.76
CA VAL A 84 10.10 -5.17 -24.54
C VAL A 84 10.42 -3.70 -24.24
N LYS A 85 9.40 -2.83 -24.17
CA LYS A 85 9.58 -1.42 -23.80
C LYS A 85 10.09 -1.24 -22.37
N LEU A 86 9.62 -2.05 -21.42
CA LEU A 86 10.08 -2.04 -20.03
C LEU A 86 11.54 -2.46 -19.91
N MET A 87 11.94 -3.55 -20.57
CA MET A 87 13.32 -4.06 -20.54
C MET A 87 14.32 -3.11 -21.19
N ASN A 88 13.89 -2.37 -22.22
CA ASN A 88 14.70 -1.33 -22.87
C ASN A 88 14.74 0.00 -22.09
N ARG A 89 13.97 0.15 -21.02
CA ARG A 89 13.95 1.37 -20.22
C ARG A 89 15.26 1.49 -19.44
N LYS A 90 15.93 2.63 -19.57
CA LYS A 90 17.13 2.95 -18.79
C LYS A 90 16.84 2.77 -17.29
N LYS A 91 17.62 1.92 -16.63
CA LYS A 91 17.48 1.64 -15.19
C LYS A 91 17.53 2.97 -14.42
N ARG A 92 16.56 3.15 -13.52
CA ARG A 92 16.41 4.38 -12.70
C ARG A 92 17.25 4.33 -11.42
N TRP A 93 17.74 3.17 -11.05
CA TRP A 93 18.58 2.97 -9.88
C TRP A 93 20.03 2.81 -10.34
N THR A 94 20.87 3.72 -9.83
CA THR A 94 22.33 3.65 -9.74
C THR A 94 22.67 3.85 -8.28
#